data_AF-A0A1M7AKP8-F1
#
_entry.id   AF-A0A1M7AKP8-F1
#
_cell.length_a   1.000
_cell.length_b   1.000
_cell.length_c   1.000
_cell.angle_alpha   90.00
_cell.angle_beta   90.00
_cell.angle_gamma   90.00
#
_symmetry.space_group_name_H-M   'P 1'
#
loop_
_entity.id
_entity.type
_entity.pdbx_description
1 polymer ?
#
loop_
_entity_poly.entity_id
_entity_poly.type
_entity_poly.pdbx_seq_one_letter_code
_entity_poly.pdbx_strand_id
1 'polypeptide(L)'
;MMLLRYVRLCLLPVLLLASCNSTPEPTAPTYLTTTPDPKTLGEAYVSDPNQVLAPGTVADLNATLRALDQSGRAHIDVVLVSSIGDESPKTAAHELFNRWKIGDKDSDNGLLMLLVMDQRRIEFETGYGLEADLPDVLCFRIQQRYMVPALKAGSPDEAVRQGVAATIRQLTLGTMEDTTRTALSYGLAPEIQPEPPQYSAEEVPSRGPGDGVLLIVGFSSVASLLVYAYLWYCLHATSPGYGALSMLLMLLTLGLGFHAFLTARLLDILAVLGGLYVLLLLYVGGFLVLVRRRAQALPEGADSRHQRYLLLHEAHYGLGFLAYLLPLPLWFYWRHYRQHVRQLREAPYACPHCATAMRRLAEQTDDDHLALSQAAEEHVKSIDYDVWQCPQCQHTLTLAYPELGTDVRTCTKCRHQTLQPRADQVVERATTSSGGWGYHVFRCYFCNHEEKERYTIPRISTSSGSSSSSSSSSSTSSSGSSSSGGSSGGGGAGSSW
;
A
#
# COMPACT_ATOMS: atom_id res chain seq x y z
N MET A 1 54.33 -11.14 18.81
CA MET A 1 53.10 -10.41 19.21
C MET A 1 51.99 -10.41 18.14
N MET A 2 51.81 -11.46 17.34
CA MET A 2 50.60 -11.62 16.48
C MET A 2 49.88 -12.96 16.65
N LEU A 3 50.47 -13.93 17.36
CA LEU A 3 49.84 -15.23 17.63
C LEU A 3 48.90 -15.25 18.86
N LEU A 4 48.92 -14.21 19.70
CA LEU A 4 48.03 -14.12 20.88
C LEU A 4 46.68 -13.42 20.61
N ARG A 5 46.48 -12.83 19.41
CA ARG A 5 45.21 -12.20 19.02
C ARG A 5 44.25 -13.17 18.31
N TYR A 6 44.76 -14.24 17.72
CA TYR A 6 43.94 -15.24 17.00
C TYR A 6 43.28 -16.29 17.91
N VAL A 7 43.85 -16.57 19.09
CA VAL A 7 43.26 -17.54 20.04
C VAL A 7 42.05 -16.96 20.80
N ARG A 8 41.90 -15.62 20.87
CA ARG A 8 40.71 -14.95 21.43
C ARG A 8 39.55 -14.76 20.45
N LEU A 9 39.76 -14.94 19.14
CA LEU A 9 38.69 -14.77 18.14
C LEU A 9 38.03 -16.09 17.69
N CYS A 10 38.63 -17.25 18.00
CA CYS A 10 38.09 -18.56 17.64
C CYS A 10 37.35 -19.28 18.78
N LEU A 11 37.27 -18.70 19.99
CA LEU A 11 36.52 -19.25 21.13
C LEU A 11 35.19 -18.51 21.42
N LEU A 12 34.84 -17.52 20.61
CA LEU A 12 33.58 -16.76 20.74
C LEU A 12 32.33 -17.42 20.11
N PRO A 13 32.39 -18.43 19.22
CA PRO A 13 31.17 -19.11 18.76
C PRO A 13 30.84 -20.40 19.53
N VAL A 14 31.67 -20.83 20.50
CA VAL A 14 31.43 -22.07 21.28
C VAL A 14 30.88 -21.80 22.69
N LEU A 15 30.88 -20.55 23.15
CA LEU A 15 30.34 -20.14 24.46
C LEU A 15 28.92 -19.52 24.39
N LEU A 16 28.28 -19.53 23.21
CA LEU A 16 26.91 -19.06 23.00
C LEU A 16 25.86 -20.18 22.99
N LEU A 17 26.25 -21.45 23.19
CA LEU A 17 25.33 -22.61 23.22
C LEU A 17 25.10 -23.20 24.63
N ALA A 18 25.50 -22.50 25.69
CA ALA A 18 25.28 -22.96 27.07
C ALA A 18 24.79 -21.85 28.01
N SER A 19 23.77 -21.10 27.58
CA SER A 19 22.91 -20.33 28.49
C SER A 19 21.47 -20.40 28.02
N CYS A 20 20.89 -21.60 28.11
CA CYS A 20 19.51 -21.70 28.53
C CYS A 20 19.46 -21.25 30.00
N ASN A 21 19.13 -19.98 30.20
CA ASN A 21 18.37 -19.57 31.37
C ASN A 21 17.36 -18.52 30.88
N SER A 22 16.10 -18.89 31.06
CA SER A 22 14.89 -18.09 30.85
C SER A 22 15.12 -16.59 31.03
N THR A 23 15.10 -15.85 29.93
CA THR A 23 14.73 -14.45 29.97
C THR A 23 13.21 -14.41 29.98
N PRO A 24 12.56 -13.87 31.03
CA PRO A 24 11.16 -13.52 30.92
C PRO A 24 11.04 -12.45 29.84
N GLU A 25 10.05 -12.61 28.95
CA GLU A 25 9.65 -11.55 28.01
C GLU A 25 9.49 -10.22 28.76
N PRO A 26 9.99 -9.10 28.24
CA PRO A 26 9.44 -7.82 28.61
C PRO A 26 8.13 -7.68 27.83
N THR A 27 7.05 -8.29 28.31
CA THR A 27 5.68 -7.91 27.92
C THR A 27 5.39 -6.55 28.55
N ALA A 28 5.98 -5.50 27.99
CA ALA A 28 5.35 -4.20 28.09
C ALA A 28 3.96 -4.33 27.42
N PRO A 29 2.88 -3.87 28.06
CA PRO A 29 1.56 -4.05 27.48
C PRO A 29 1.46 -3.20 26.21
N THR A 30 1.31 -3.87 25.07
CA THR A 30 1.13 -3.26 23.74
C THR A 30 -0.17 -2.45 23.72
N TYR A 31 -0.26 -1.39 22.92
CA TYR A 31 -1.49 -0.60 22.74
C TYR A 31 -2.72 -1.46 22.40
N LEU A 32 -2.50 -2.60 21.72
CA LEU A 32 -3.55 -3.57 21.40
C LEU A 32 -4.18 -4.26 22.62
N THR A 33 -3.49 -4.35 23.76
CA THR A 33 -3.99 -4.97 25.00
C THR A 33 -4.36 -3.95 26.06
N THR A 34 -3.82 -2.72 26.00
CA THR A 34 -4.17 -1.63 26.91
C THR A 34 -5.38 -0.84 26.46
N THR A 35 -5.66 -0.78 25.16
CA THR A 35 -6.84 -0.08 24.62
C THR A 35 -8.04 -1.02 24.68
N PRO A 36 -9.07 -0.71 25.51
CA PRO A 36 -10.23 -1.59 25.64
C PRO A 36 -11.09 -1.53 24.39
N ASP A 37 -11.57 -2.69 23.93
CA ASP A 37 -12.52 -2.79 22.82
C ASP A 37 -13.86 -2.18 23.26
N PRO A 38 -14.41 -1.17 22.56
CA PRO A 38 -15.72 -0.59 22.86
C PRO A 38 -16.84 -1.61 23.04
N LYS A 39 -16.81 -2.73 22.28
CA LYS A 39 -17.79 -3.80 22.36
C LYS A 39 -17.75 -4.51 23.72
N THR A 40 -16.54 -4.66 24.29
CA THR A 40 -16.33 -5.30 25.60
C THR A 40 -16.70 -4.41 26.78
N LEU A 41 -16.89 -3.10 26.54
CA LEU A 41 -17.30 -2.12 27.55
C LEU A 41 -18.84 -1.97 27.65
N GLY A 42 -19.60 -2.87 27.00
CA GLY A 42 -21.07 -2.87 27.02
C GLY A 42 -21.70 -2.32 25.74
N GLU A 43 -21.26 -2.79 24.57
CA GLU A 43 -21.75 -2.32 23.25
C GLU A 43 -21.67 -0.78 23.11
N ALA A 44 -20.52 -0.25 23.53
CA ALA A 44 -20.14 1.12 23.23
C ALA A 44 -19.44 1.16 21.86
N TYR A 45 -19.30 2.35 21.31
CA TYR A 45 -18.60 2.65 20.06
C TYR A 45 -17.39 3.56 20.29
N VAL A 46 -17.21 4.07 21.51
CA VAL A 46 -16.11 4.96 21.88
C VAL A 46 -15.19 4.27 22.88
N SER A 47 -13.91 4.14 22.55
CA SER A 47 -12.83 3.74 23.46
C SER A 47 -11.96 4.94 23.79
N ASP A 48 -12.03 5.39 25.04
CA ASP A 48 -11.25 6.50 25.57
C ASP A 48 -10.64 6.13 26.94
N PRO A 49 -9.64 5.23 26.97
CA PRO A 49 -8.98 4.80 28.21
C PRO A 49 -8.27 5.93 28.97
N ASN A 50 -7.94 7.02 28.29
CA ASN A 50 -7.22 8.15 28.87
C ASN A 50 -8.13 9.34 29.24
N GLN A 51 -9.45 9.21 29.07
CA GLN A 51 -10.44 10.26 29.39
C GLN A 51 -10.10 11.60 28.71
N VAL A 52 -9.69 11.54 27.44
CA VAL A 52 -9.40 12.71 26.61
C VAL A 52 -10.69 13.48 26.29
N LEU A 53 -11.81 12.78 26.17
CA LEU A 53 -13.13 13.36 25.92
C LEU A 53 -13.90 13.57 27.21
N ALA A 54 -14.72 14.62 27.25
CA ALA A 54 -15.67 14.83 28.33
C ALA A 54 -16.71 13.69 28.35
N PRO A 55 -17.16 13.24 29.55
CA PRO A 55 -18.13 12.14 29.65
C PRO A 55 -19.43 12.39 28.87
N GLY A 56 -19.90 13.64 28.81
CA GLY A 56 -21.06 14.03 28.01
C GLY A 56 -20.83 13.80 26.51
N THR A 57 -19.64 14.14 26.01
CA THR A 57 -19.23 13.87 24.62
C THR A 57 -19.24 12.38 24.30
N VAL A 58 -18.69 11.56 25.19
CA VAL A 58 -18.65 10.10 25.01
C VAL A 58 -20.07 9.53 24.97
N ALA A 59 -20.96 9.99 25.85
CA ALA A 59 -22.37 9.58 25.85
C ALA A 59 -23.09 9.98 24.54
N ASP A 60 -22.93 11.22 24.10
CA ASP A 60 -23.53 11.73 22.86
C ASP A 60 -23.05 10.97 21.62
N LEU A 61 -21.75 10.68 21.55
CA LEU A 61 -21.14 9.91 20.47
C LEU A 61 -21.66 8.48 20.45
N ASN A 62 -21.66 7.79 21.59
CA ASN A 62 -22.19 6.43 21.68
C ASN A 62 -23.67 6.35 21.26
N ALA A 63 -24.49 7.32 21.65
CA ALA A 63 -25.90 7.38 21.23
C ALA A 63 -26.03 7.57 19.71
N THR A 64 -25.22 8.46 19.13
CA THR A 64 -25.24 8.76 17.69
C THR A 64 -24.75 7.57 16.86
N LEU A 65 -23.66 6.94 17.26
CA LEU A 65 -23.04 5.80 16.56
C LEU A 65 -23.93 4.55 16.66
N ARG A 66 -24.59 4.34 17.81
CA ARG A 66 -25.59 3.28 17.98
C ARG A 66 -26.77 3.43 17.02
N ALA A 67 -27.29 4.64 16.84
CA ALA A 67 -28.40 4.88 15.92
C ALA A 67 -28.00 4.59 14.47
N LEU A 68 -26.76 4.92 14.08
CA LEU A 68 -26.22 4.59 12.76
C LEU A 68 -26.09 3.08 12.55
N ASP A 69 -25.53 2.37 13.54
CA ASP A 69 -25.34 0.93 13.47
C ASP A 69 -26.68 0.18 13.41
N GLN A 70 -27.66 0.60 14.23
CA GLN A 70 -29.03 0.05 14.21
C GLN A 70 -29.78 0.30 12.89
N SER A 71 -29.40 1.33 12.12
CA SER A 71 -29.92 1.53 10.77
C SER A 71 -29.38 0.54 9.74
N GLY A 72 -28.35 -0.24 10.11
CA GLY A 72 -27.62 -1.17 9.24
C GLY A 72 -26.66 -0.46 8.27
N ARG A 73 -26.50 0.87 8.37
CA ARG A 73 -25.76 1.66 7.38
C ARG A 73 -24.25 1.53 7.52
N ALA A 74 -23.74 1.67 8.73
CA ALA A 74 -22.32 1.58 9.04
C ALA A 74 -22.11 1.38 10.54
N HIS A 75 -21.03 0.69 10.89
CA HIS A 75 -20.56 0.53 12.25
C HIS A 75 -19.27 1.33 12.42
N ILE A 76 -19.27 2.34 13.28
CA ILE A 76 -18.14 3.25 13.44
C ILE A 76 -17.64 3.19 14.87
N ASP A 77 -16.37 2.80 15.06
CA ASP A 77 -15.69 2.85 16.34
C ASP A 77 -14.74 4.06 16.39
N VAL A 78 -14.76 4.77 17.52
CA VAL A 78 -13.91 5.93 17.79
C VAL A 78 -12.95 5.58 18.91
N VAL A 79 -11.65 5.74 18.67
CA VAL A 79 -10.59 5.37 19.60
C VAL A 79 -9.67 6.55 19.84
N LEU A 80 -9.46 6.88 21.12
CA LEU A 80 -8.52 7.92 21.53
C LEU A 80 -7.49 7.31 22.47
N VAL A 81 -6.22 7.44 22.12
CA VAL A 81 -5.10 6.94 22.91
C VAL A 81 -4.05 8.01 23.09
N SER A 82 -3.46 8.07 24.29
CA SER A 82 -2.39 9.02 24.57
C SER A 82 -1.11 8.69 23.80
N SER A 83 -0.80 7.40 23.63
CA SER A 83 0.37 6.92 22.89
C SER A 83 0.17 5.48 22.43
N ILE A 84 0.79 5.14 21.31
CA ILE A 84 0.95 3.77 20.80
C ILE A 84 2.41 3.30 20.85
N GLY A 85 3.30 4.06 21.50
CA GLY A 85 4.74 3.85 21.45
C GLY A 85 5.35 4.28 20.12
N ASP A 86 6.35 3.53 19.65
CA ASP A 86 7.09 3.80 18.40
C ASP A 86 6.39 3.26 17.14
N GLU A 87 5.18 2.72 17.28
CA GLU A 87 4.42 2.13 16.18
C GLU A 87 3.83 3.20 15.24
N SER A 88 3.61 2.82 13.99
CA SER A 88 2.93 3.67 13.01
C SER A 88 1.42 3.74 13.31
N PRO A 89 0.80 4.94 13.39
CA PRO A 89 -0.65 5.08 13.62
C PRO A 89 -1.50 4.33 12.59
N LYS A 90 -1.04 4.26 11.33
CA LYS A 90 -1.72 3.51 10.28
C LYS A 90 -1.69 2.00 10.56
N THR A 91 -0.54 1.47 11.00
CA THR A 91 -0.44 0.07 11.40
C THR A 91 -1.32 -0.22 12.60
N ALA A 92 -1.29 0.65 13.62
CA ALA A 92 -2.10 0.51 14.82
C ALA A 92 -3.60 0.53 14.51
N ALA A 93 -4.06 1.44 13.64
CA ALA A 93 -5.46 1.49 13.19
C ALA A 93 -5.86 0.20 12.47
N HIS A 94 -5.03 -0.28 11.54
CA HIS A 94 -5.29 -1.52 10.80
C HIS A 94 -5.37 -2.75 11.73
N GLU A 95 -4.47 -2.86 12.69
CA GLU A 95 -4.46 -3.97 13.65
C GLU A 95 -5.64 -3.92 14.61
N LEU A 96 -5.99 -2.74 15.13
CA LEU A 96 -7.17 -2.57 15.99
C LEU A 96 -8.46 -2.92 15.24
N PHE A 97 -8.60 -2.45 14.00
CA PHE A 97 -9.75 -2.77 13.14
C PHE A 97 -9.93 -4.28 12.98
N ASN A 98 -8.84 -4.97 12.60
CA ASN A 98 -8.87 -6.40 12.36
C ASN A 98 -9.02 -7.22 13.64
N ARG A 99 -8.52 -6.73 14.77
CA ARG A 99 -8.64 -7.37 16.08
C ARG A 99 -10.06 -7.29 16.60
N TRP A 100 -10.68 -6.12 16.54
CA TRP A 100 -12.05 -5.89 17.05
C TRP A 100 -13.14 -6.26 16.05
N LYS A 101 -12.76 -6.65 14.82
CA LYS A 101 -13.69 -7.08 13.76
C LYS A 101 -14.79 -6.04 13.57
N ILE A 102 -14.36 -4.82 13.32
CA ILE A 102 -15.22 -3.63 13.22
C ILE A 102 -16.06 -3.74 11.93
N GLY A 103 -17.37 -3.48 12.03
CA GLY A 103 -18.31 -3.75 10.94
C GLY A 103 -19.00 -5.09 11.05
N ASP A 104 -20.00 -5.29 10.20
CA ASP A 104 -20.67 -6.57 10.00
C ASP A 104 -19.93 -7.42 8.94
N LYS A 105 -19.96 -8.74 9.09
CA LYS A 105 -19.22 -9.71 8.29
C LYS A 105 -19.74 -9.85 6.88
N ASP A 106 -21.04 -9.65 6.69
CA ASP A 106 -21.67 -9.85 5.39
C ASP A 106 -21.61 -8.55 4.56
N SER A 107 -21.61 -7.40 5.24
CA SER A 107 -21.62 -6.09 4.59
C SER A 107 -20.30 -5.32 4.65
N ASP A 108 -19.32 -5.74 5.46
CA ASP A 108 -18.02 -5.07 5.68
C ASP A 108 -18.15 -3.55 5.91
N ASN A 109 -19.24 -3.14 6.56
CA ASN A 109 -19.66 -1.74 6.71
C ASN A 109 -18.99 -1.02 7.90
N GLY A 110 -17.76 -1.42 8.25
CA GLY A 110 -17.01 -0.92 9.40
C GLY A 110 -16.15 0.31 9.12
N LEU A 111 -15.96 1.19 10.10
CA LEU A 111 -14.97 2.26 10.10
C LEU A 111 -14.35 2.40 11.49
N LEU A 112 -13.03 2.49 11.56
CA LEU A 112 -12.30 2.91 12.77
C LEU A 112 -11.81 4.34 12.61
N MET A 113 -12.04 5.17 13.62
CA MET A 113 -11.48 6.51 13.77
C MET A 113 -10.50 6.52 14.94
N LEU A 114 -9.20 6.49 14.66
CA LEU A 114 -8.14 6.48 15.67
C LEU A 114 -7.50 7.86 15.81
N LEU A 115 -7.40 8.37 17.05
CA LEU A 115 -6.64 9.56 17.41
C LEU A 115 -5.49 9.17 18.35
N VAL A 116 -4.26 9.48 17.92
CA VAL A 116 -3.01 9.25 18.67
C VAL A 116 -2.46 10.60 19.12
N MET A 117 -2.59 10.90 20.42
CA MET A 117 -2.42 12.26 20.94
C MET A 117 -0.95 12.72 20.96
N ASP A 118 -0.02 11.86 21.36
CA ASP A 118 1.42 12.18 21.41
C ASP A 118 2.04 12.38 20.02
N GLN A 119 1.64 11.56 19.06
CA GLN A 119 2.06 11.66 17.66
C GLN A 119 1.30 12.74 16.88
N ARG A 120 0.21 13.28 17.46
CA ARG A 120 -0.72 14.23 16.83
C ARG A 120 -1.22 13.73 15.48
N ARG A 121 -1.71 12.50 15.45
CA ARG A 121 -2.22 11.83 14.23
C ARG A 121 -3.63 11.31 14.37
N ILE A 122 -4.40 11.52 13.30
CA ILE A 122 -5.73 10.96 13.09
C ILE A 122 -5.59 9.93 11.98
N GLU A 123 -6.13 8.75 12.16
CA GLU A 123 -6.19 7.70 11.14
C GLU A 123 -7.61 7.17 11.04
N PHE A 124 -8.12 7.07 9.80
CA PHE A 124 -9.37 6.41 9.50
C PHE A 124 -9.06 5.10 8.79
N GLU A 125 -9.65 4.00 9.21
CA GLU A 125 -9.55 2.69 8.55
C GLU A 125 -10.95 2.22 8.17
N THR A 126 -11.23 2.07 6.87
CA THR A 126 -12.55 1.69 6.34
C THR A 126 -12.58 0.22 5.92
N GLY A 127 -13.68 -0.46 6.20
CA GLY A 127 -14.01 -1.77 5.65
C GLY A 127 -14.45 -1.67 4.18
N TYR A 128 -14.34 -2.78 3.45
CA TYR A 128 -14.65 -2.86 2.01
C TYR A 128 -16.04 -2.33 1.65
N GLY A 129 -17.03 -2.54 2.51
CA GLY A 129 -18.41 -2.11 2.30
C GLY A 129 -18.60 -0.60 2.29
N LEU A 130 -17.66 0.17 2.87
CA LEU A 130 -17.73 1.62 2.93
C LEU A 130 -16.80 2.33 1.94
N GLU A 131 -15.91 1.63 1.23
CA GLU A 131 -14.91 2.26 0.33
C GLU A 131 -15.54 3.10 -0.79
N ALA A 132 -16.72 2.70 -1.29
CA ALA A 132 -17.44 3.45 -2.32
C ALA A 132 -18.02 4.77 -1.79
N ASP A 133 -18.40 4.81 -0.51
CA ASP A 133 -19.04 5.96 0.12
C ASP A 133 -18.03 6.89 0.82
N LEU A 134 -16.97 6.29 1.37
CA LEU A 134 -15.90 6.90 2.14
C LEU A 134 -14.51 6.48 1.59
N PRO A 135 -14.18 6.82 0.33
CA PRO A 135 -12.82 6.62 -0.18
C PRO A 135 -11.82 7.50 0.59
N ASP A 136 -10.54 7.11 0.59
CA ASP A 136 -9.44 7.78 1.30
C ASP A 136 -9.43 9.30 1.15
N VAL A 137 -9.68 9.80 -0.06
CA VAL A 137 -9.71 11.24 -0.35
C VAL A 137 -10.79 11.99 0.43
N LEU A 138 -11.94 11.36 0.69
CA LEU A 138 -13.02 11.94 1.48
C LEU A 138 -12.72 11.83 2.97
N CYS A 139 -12.22 10.70 3.45
CA CYS A 139 -11.76 10.53 4.83
C CYS A 139 -10.69 11.60 5.18
N PHE A 140 -9.70 11.77 4.31
CA PHE A 140 -8.69 12.83 4.45
C PHE A 140 -9.32 14.23 4.49
N ARG A 141 -10.28 14.51 3.60
CA ARG A 141 -10.97 15.81 3.56
C ARG A 141 -11.78 16.09 4.82
N ILE A 142 -12.46 15.07 5.36
CA ILE A 142 -13.21 15.18 6.62
C ILE A 142 -12.25 15.57 7.75
N GLN A 143 -11.13 14.86 7.85
CA GLN A 143 -10.13 15.14 8.88
C GLN A 143 -9.58 16.56 8.76
N GLN A 144 -9.14 16.98 7.56
CA GLN A 144 -8.57 18.31 7.33
C GLN A 144 -9.56 19.45 7.58
N ARG A 145 -10.84 19.26 7.22
CA ARG A 145 -11.84 20.34 7.29
C ARG A 145 -12.50 20.45 8.66
N TYR A 146 -12.73 19.33 9.34
CA TYR A 146 -13.58 19.27 10.54
C TYR A 146 -12.81 18.87 11.82
N MET A 147 -11.73 18.10 11.71
CA MET A 147 -11.04 17.58 12.89
C MET A 147 -9.75 18.34 13.21
N VAL A 148 -8.86 18.49 12.22
CA VAL A 148 -7.54 19.14 12.38
C VAL A 148 -7.65 20.57 12.95
N PRO A 149 -8.57 21.45 12.50
CA PRO A 149 -8.67 22.80 13.06
C PRO A 149 -9.02 22.81 14.56
N ALA A 150 -9.96 21.96 14.97
CA ALA A 150 -10.38 21.84 16.37
C ALA A 150 -9.29 21.22 17.25
N LEU A 151 -8.55 20.23 16.75
CA LEU A 151 -7.40 19.64 17.45
C LEU A 151 -6.25 20.63 17.62
N LYS A 152 -5.96 21.46 16.61
CA LYS A 152 -5.00 22.57 16.72
C LYS A 152 -5.43 23.61 17.75
N ALA A 153 -6.73 23.82 17.92
CA ALA A 153 -7.30 24.68 18.95
C ALA A 153 -7.36 24.01 20.34
N GLY A 154 -6.84 22.79 20.51
CA GLY A 154 -6.83 22.06 21.78
C GLY A 154 -8.22 21.55 22.20
N SER A 155 -9.15 21.37 21.26
CA SER A 155 -10.53 20.96 21.52
C SER A 155 -10.82 19.58 20.89
N PRO A 156 -10.36 18.47 21.51
CA PRO A 156 -10.55 17.11 20.98
C PRO A 156 -12.03 16.71 20.92
N ASP A 157 -12.84 17.12 21.90
CA ASP A 157 -14.29 16.87 21.91
C ASP A 157 -14.98 17.39 20.65
N GLU A 158 -14.63 18.62 20.27
CA GLU A 158 -15.23 19.25 19.10
C GLU A 158 -14.74 18.60 17.81
N ALA A 159 -13.47 18.23 17.75
CA ALA A 159 -12.90 17.54 16.60
C ALA A 159 -13.60 16.21 16.32
N VAL A 160 -13.78 15.38 17.35
CA VAL A 160 -14.42 14.07 17.21
C VAL A 160 -15.90 14.23 16.85
N ARG A 161 -16.63 15.14 17.52
CA ARG A 161 -18.04 15.42 17.19
C ARG A 161 -18.22 15.85 15.74
N GLN A 162 -17.42 16.81 15.27
CA GLN A 162 -17.53 17.30 13.90
C GLN A 162 -17.09 16.24 12.88
N GLY A 163 -16.06 15.46 13.19
CA GLY A 163 -15.59 14.34 12.37
C GLY A 163 -16.67 13.28 12.19
N VAL A 164 -17.22 12.75 13.29
CA VAL A 164 -18.30 11.75 13.27
C VAL A 164 -19.53 12.28 12.54
N ALA A 165 -19.96 13.51 12.84
CA ALA A 165 -21.12 14.10 12.19
C ALA A 165 -20.89 14.28 10.67
N ALA A 166 -19.69 14.65 10.23
CA ALA A 166 -19.35 14.77 8.81
C ALA A 166 -19.33 13.41 8.11
N THR A 167 -18.77 12.39 8.75
CA THR A 167 -18.78 11.01 8.25
C THR A 167 -20.20 10.49 8.08
N ILE A 168 -21.07 10.66 9.09
CA ILE A 168 -22.47 10.24 9.03
C ILE A 168 -23.20 10.98 7.90
N ARG A 169 -23.04 12.30 7.78
CA ARG A 169 -23.64 13.06 6.67
C ARG A 169 -23.23 12.52 5.31
N GLN A 170 -21.96 12.18 5.14
CA GLN A 170 -21.47 11.61 3.89
C GLN A 170 -22.11 10.24 3.59
N LEU A 171 -22.23 9.37 4.59
CA LEU A 171 -22.86 8.05 4.47
C LEU A 171 -24.37 8.12 4.19
N THR A 172 -25.07 9.13 4.71
CA THR A 172 -26.52 9.24 4.56
C THR A 172 -26.95 10.00 3.30
N LEU A 173 -26.20 11.03 2.88
CA LEU A 173 -26.63 11.98 1.84
C LEU A 173 -25.81 11.88 0.53
N GLY A 174 -24.68 11.17 0.51
CA GLY A 174 -23.83 11.02 -0.67
C GLY A 174 -23.27 12.33 -1.25
N THR A 175 -23.43 13.45 -0.54
CA THR A 175 -23.09 14.79 -0.99
C THR A 175 -22.46 15.58 0.15
N MET A 176 -21.19 15.95 0.00
CA MET A 176 -20.63 17.11 0.72
C MET A 176 -20.94 18.36 -0.10
N GLU A 177 -22.14 18.91 0.06
CA GLU A 177 -22.39 20.29 -0.35
C GLU A 177 -21.67 21.25 0.59
N ASP A 178 -20.91 22.16 -0.03
CA ASP A 178 -20.27 23.29 0.61
C ASP A 178 -21.34 24.30 1.04
N THR A 179 -21.95 24.10 2.22
CA THR A 179 -22.91 25.08 2.73
C THR A 179 -22.54 25.51 4.14
N THR A 180 -21.81 26.62 4.19
CA THR A 180 -21.84 27.55 5.30
C THR A 180 -23.29 28.05 5.42
N ARG A 181 -23.89 27.89 6.62
CA ARG A 181 -25.28 28.21 7.04
C ARG A 181 -26.21 26.99 7.06
N THR A 182 -26.33 26.37 8.23
CA THR A 182 -27.61 26.13 8.94
C THR A 182 -27.25 25.61 10.34
N ALA A 183 -26.90 26.54 11.22
CA ALA A 183 -27.15 26.35 12.64
C ALA A 183 -28.60 26.80 12.90
N LEU A 184 -29.26 26.12 13.84
CA LEU A 184 -30.64 26.35 14.35
C LEU A 184 -31.73 25.50 13.67
N SER A 185 -31.89 24.25 14.13
CA SER A 185 -33.13 23.79 14.77
C SER A 185 -33.12 22.27 14.94
N TYR A 186 -32.97 21.77 16.15
CA TYR A 186 -33.59 20.49 16.50
C TYR A 186 -34.18 20.58 17.90
N GLY A 187 -35.51 20.55 17.93
CA GLY A 187 -36.33 20.63 19.12
C GLY A 187 -36.39 19.28 19.84
N LEU A 188 -36.54 19.41 21.15
CA LEU A 188 -36.68 18.37 22.16
C LEU A 188 -37.90 17.47 21.91
N ALA A 189 -37.72 16.15 22.07
CA ALA A 189 -38.80 15.21 22.43
C ALA A 189 -38.23 14.06 23.28
N PRO A 190 -39.00 13.48 24.23
CA PRO A 190 -38.46 12.93 25.47
C PRO A 190 -38.16 11.43 25.46
N GLU A 191 -37.36 11.07 26.45
CA GLU A 191 -36.72 9.80 26.76
C GLU A 191 -37.67 8.74 27.35
N ILE A 192 -37.54 7.48 26.95
CA ILE A 192 -38.13 6.31 27.62
C ILE A 192 -37.00 5.29 27.84
N GLN A 193 -36.76 4.95 29.12
CA GLN A 193 -35.77 3.97 29.58
C GLN A 193 -36.37 2.56 29.71
N PRO A 194 -35.62 1.48 29.43
CA PRO A 194 -35.86 0.20 30.09
C PRO A 194 -34.64 -0.37 30.84
N GLU A 195 -34.93 -1.06 31.95
CA GLU A 195 -34.03 -1.71 32.90
C GLU A 195 -33.27 -2.94 32.34
N PRO A 196 -32.15 -3.35 32.97
CA PRO A 196 -31.26 -4.41 32.46
C PRO A 196 -31.71 -5.83 32.82
N PRO A 197 -31.54 -6.84 31.94
CA PRO A 197 -31.74 -8.23 32.31
C PRO A 197 -30.44 -8.87 32.84
N GLN A 198 -30.60 -9.79 33.80
CA GLN A 198 -29.54 -10.62 34.35
C GLN A 198 -29.32 -11.88 33.49
N TYR A 199 -28.09 -12.28 33.21
CA TYR A 199 -27.80 -13.61 32.67
C TYR A 199 -26.48 -14.21 33.18
N SER A 200 -26.53 -15.52 33.41
CA SER A 200 -25.51 -16.41 33.98
C SER A 200 -24.60 -17.01 32.91
N ALA A 201 -23.31 -17.18 33.24
CA ALA A 201 -22.27 -17.66 32.32
C ALA A 201 -22.47 -19.12 31.87
N GLU A 202 -22.40 -19.35 30.55
CA GLU A 202 -22.17 -20.67 29.95
C GLU A 202 -20.79 -20.70 29.25
N GLU A 203 -20.07 -21.81 29.40
CA GLU A 203 -18.68 -22.01 28.97
C GLU A 203 -18.54 -22.17 27.45
N VAL A 204 -17.56 -21.47 26.85
CA VAL A 204 -17.23 -21.50 25.41
C VAL A 204 -16.22 -22.63 25.10
N PRO A 205 -16.39 -23.42 24.03
CA PRO A 205 -15.49 -24.51 23.69
C PRO A 205 -14.17 -24.03 23.06
N SER A 206 -13.06 -24.62 23.48
CA SER A 206 -11.70 -24.24 23.07
C SER A 206 -11.35 -24.72 21.66
N ARG A 207 -10.80 -23.80 20.84
CA ARG A 207 -10.35 -24.03 19.45
C ARG A 207 -8.93 -24.61 19.45
N GLY A 208 -8.71 -25.70 18.71
CA GLY A 208 -7.45 -26.44 18.72
C GLY A 208 -6.29 -25.76 17.95
N PRO A 209 -5.03 -26.10 18.26
CA PRO A 209 -3.81 -25.46 17.71
C PRO A 209 -3.54 -25.69 16.21
N GLY A 210 -4.41 -26.40 15.48
CA GLY A 210 -4.23 -26.72 14.05
C GLY A 210 -4.76 -25.66 13.08
N ASP A 211 -5.76 -24.86 13.47
CA ASP A 211 -6.47 -23.96 12.55
C ASP A 211 -5.59 -22.78 12.08
N GLY A 212 -4.66 -22.30 12.91
CA GLY A 212 -3.78 -21.18 12.57
C GLY A 212 -2.69 -21.52 11.56
N VAL A 213 -2.24 -22.78 11.54
CA VAL A 213 -1.15 -23.23 10.65
C VAL A 213 -1.60 -23.24 9.18
N LEU A 214 -2.87 -23.58 8.94
CA LEU A 214 -3.46 -23.67 7.60
C LEU A 214 -3.49 -22.31 6.89
N LEU A 215 -3.85 -21.26 7.64
CA LEU A 215 -3.93 -19.89 7.11
C LEU A 215 -2.55 -19.38 6.72
N ILE A 216 -1.53 -19.62 7.54
CA ILE A 216 -0.15 -19.16 7.28
C ILE A 216 0.42 -19.83 6.01
N VAL A 217 0.21 -21.13 5.82
CA VAL A 217 0.64 -21.86 4.62
C VAL A 217 -0.10 -21.36 3.38
N GLY A 218 -1.39 -21.06 3.49
CA GLY A 218 -2.19 -20.49 2.41
C GLY A 218 -1.68 -19.11 1.97
N PHE A 219 -1.54 -18.16 2.91
CA PHE A 219 -1.10 -16.80 2.60
C PHE A 219 0.34 -16.76 2.05
N SER A 220 1.26 -17.55 2.61
CA SER A 220 2.64 -17.60 2.13
C SER A 220 2.76 -18.20 0.72
N SER A 221 1.93 -19.18 0.38
CA SER A 221 1.85 -19.75 -0.96
C SER A 221 1.33 -18.72 -1.96
N VAL A 222 0.23 -18.03 -1.64
CA VAL A 222 -0.35 -16.98 -2.51
C VAL A 222 0.63 -15.83 -2.71
N ALA A 223 1.26 -15.34 -1.63
CA ALA A 223 2.26 -14.28 -1.72
C ALA A 223 3.46 -14.67 -2.60
N SER A 224 3.94 -15.91 -2.48
CA SER A 224 5.02 -16.43 -3.33
C SER A 224 4.61 -16.45 -4.81
N LEU A 225 3.39 -16.87 -5.13
CA LEU A 225 2.87 -16.87 -6.50
C LEU A 225 2.79 -15.47 -7.09
N LEU A 226 2.31 -14.49 -6.31
CA LEU A 226 2.25 -13.10 -6.75
C LEU A 226 3.66 -12.55 -7.04
N VAL A 227 4.65 -12.89 -6.21
CA VAL A 227 6.05 -12.52 -6.47
C VAL A 227 6.57 -13.14 -7.76
N TYR A 228 6.36 -14.45 -7.98
CA TYR A 228 6.79 -15.10 -9.23
C TYR A 228 6.05 -14.59 -10.47
N ALA A 229 4.76 -14.25 -10.36
CA ALA A 229 3.97 -13.67 -11.43
C ALA A 229 4.45 -12.25 -11.78
N TYR A 230 4.75 -11.42 -10.77
CA TYR A 230 5.33 -10.10 -10.98
C TYR A 230 6.73 -10.19 -11.60
N LEU A 231 7.58 -11.09 -11.10
CA LEU A 231 8.89 -11.35 -11.69
C LEU A 231 8.78 -11.84 -13.13
N TRP A 232 7.83 -12.72 -13.43
CA TRP A 232 7.56 -13.13 -14.82
C TRP A 232 7.22 -11.92 -15.70
N TYR A 233 6.31 -11.05 -15.25
CA TYR A 233 5.93 -9.83 -15.98
C TYR A 233 7.13 -8.92 -16.26
N CYS A 234 7.96 -8.62 -15.25
CA CYS A 234 9.13 -7.76 -15.41
C CYS A 234 10.23 -8.40 -16.29
N LEU A 235 10.49 -9.69 -16.11
CA LEU A 235 11.66 -10.36 -16.69
C LEU A 235 11.40 -10.90 -18.10
N HIS A 236 10.14 -11.19 -18.45
CA HIS A 236 9.78 -11.72 -19.76
C HIS A 236 10.05 -10.72 -20.89
N ALA A 237 9.74 -9.45 -20.68
CA ALA A 237 10.02 -8.38 -21.64
C ALA A 237 11.54 -8.26 -21.94
N THR A 238 12.36 -8.37 -20.90
CA THR A 238 13.83 -8.21 -20.99
C THR A 238 14.55 -9.49 -21.46
N SER A 239 13.99 -10.66 -21.13
CA SER A 239 14.60 -11.96 -21.38
C SER A 239 13.54 -13.08 -21.44
N PRO A 240 12.96 -13.35 -22.62
CA PRO A 240 11.83 -14.28 -22.73
C PRO A 240 12.17 -15.70 -22.23
N GLY A 241 13.41 -16.15 -22.44
CA GLY A 241 13.89 -17.44 -21.93
C GLY A 241 13.97 -17.54 -20.40
N TYR A 242 14.21 -16.42 -19.70
CA TYR A 242 14.22 -16.39 -18.23
C TYR A 242 12.80 -16.31 -17.64
N GLY A 243 11.84 -15.77 -18.41
CA GLY A 243 10.42 -15.82 -18.08
C GLY A 243 9.86 -17.25 -18.10
N ALA A 244 10.31 -18.15 -18.98
CA ALA A 244 9.89 -19.54 -18.93
C ALA A 244 10.30 -20.24 -17.61
N LEU A 245 11.44 -19.87 -17.04
CA LEU A 245 11.95 -20.39 -15.77
C LEU A 245 11.08 -19.95 -14.58
N SER A 246 10.52 -18.73 -14.58
CA SER A 246 9.59 -18.31 -13.50
C SER A 246 8.27 -19.07 -13.54
N MET A 247 7.76 -19.45 -14.71
CA MET A 247 6.56 -20.29 -14.80
C MET A 247 6.80 -21.68 -14.19
N LEU A 248 7.97 -22.27 -14.46
CA LEU A 248 8.35 -23.56 -13.86
C LEU A 248 8.51 -23.47 -12.34
N LEU A 249 9.12 -22.39 -11.84
CA LEU A 249 9.24 -22.14 -10.40
C LEU A 249 7.88 -21.92 -9.74
N MET A 250 6.95 -21.22 -10.40
CA MET A 250 5.58 -21.05 -9.94
C MET A 250 4.86 -22.39 -9.75
N LEU A 251 4.96 -23.29 -10.74
CA LEU A 251 4.40 -24.65 -10.62
C LEU A 251 5.04 -25.46 -9.49
N LEU A 252 6.35 -25.33 -9.32
CA LEU A 252 7.08 -25.99 -8.24
C LEU A 252 6.67 -25.45 -6.86
N THR A 253 6.39 -24.14 -6.75
CA THR A 253 5.89 -23.54 -5.50
C THR A 253 4.50 -24.02 -5.12
N LEU A 254 3.60 -24.18 -6.11
CA LEU A 254 2.28 -24.77 -5.91
C LEU A 254 2.40 -26.22 -5.42
N GLY A 255 3.27 -27.02 -6.03
CA GLY A 255 3.49 -28.42 -5.66
C GLY A 255 4.04 -28.57 -4.24
N LEU A 256 5.04 -27.75 -3.86
CA LEU A 256 5.63 -27.77 -2.52
C LEU A 256 4.65 -27.25 -1.45
N GLY A 257 3.88 -26.20 -1.75
CA GLY A 257 2.83 -25.69 -0.86
C GLY A 257 1.71 -26.71 -0.63
N PHE A 258 1.28 -27.42 -1.69
CA PHE A 258 0.30 -28.49 -1.59
C PHE A 258 0.81 -29.68 -0.75
N HIS A 259 2.08 -30.05 -0.91
CA HIS A 259 2.68 -31.10 -0.07
C HIS A 259 2.74 -30.68 1.41
N ALA A 260 3.13 -29.43 1.72
CA ALA A 260 3.15 -28.91 3.08
C ALA A 260 1.75 -28.87 3.71
N PHE A 261 0.72 -28.54 2.92
CA PHE A 261 -0.67 -28.58 3.33
C PHE A 261 -1.13 -29.99 3.73
N LEU A 262 -0.72 -31.01 2.96
CA LEU A 262 -1.09 -32.40 3.23
C LEU A 262 -0.39 -32.99 4.47
N THR A 263 0.85 -32.59 4.75
CA THR A 263 1.60 -33.16 5.88
C THR A 263 1.35 -32.44 7.20
N ALA A 264 0.99 -31.14 7.18
CA ALA A 264 0.66 -30.32 8.35
C ALA A 264 1.68 -30.35 9.52
N ARG A 265 2.94 -30.76 9.25
CA ARG A 265 4.02 -30.81 10.23
C ARG A 265 4.83 -29.52 10.20
N LEU A 266 5.04 -28.90 11.35
CA LEU A 266 5.76 -27.61 11.48
C LEU A 266 7.17 -27.64 10.85
N LEU A 267 7.92 -28.73 11.03
CA LEU A 267 9.26 -28.89 10.45
C LEU A 267 9.22 -28.95 8.91
N ASP A 268 8.22 -29.61 8.33
CA ASP A 268 8.05 -29.70 6.88
C ASP A 268 7.67 -28.33 6.30
N ILE A 269 6.85 -27.54 7.02
CA ILE A 269 6.46 -26.19 6.63
C ILE A 269 7.68 -25.26 6.61
N LEU A 270 8.51 -25.27 7.67
CA LEU A 270 9.73 -24.45 7.73
C LEU A 270 10.73 -24.84 6.63
N ALA A 271 10.88 -26.15 6.36
CA ALA A 271 11.72 -26.63 5.28
C ALA A 271 11.22 -26.18 3.90
N VAL A 272 9.91 -26.22 3.66
CA VAL A 272 9.30 -25.73 2.41
C VAL A 272 9.49 -24.23 2.26
N LEU A 273 9.19 -23.43 3.27
CA LEU A 273 9.38 -21.98 3.24
C LEU A 273 10.85 -21.60 2.99
N GLY A 274 11.79 -22.27 3.68
CA GLY A 274 13.22 -22.09 3.45
C GLY A 274 13.65 -22.48 2.03
N GLY A 275 13.13 -23.60 1.50
CA GLY A 275 13.38 -24.03 0.13
C GLY A 275 12.87 -23.04 -0.92
N LEU A 276 11.65 -22.53 -0.75
CA LEU A 276 11.07 -21.50 -1.62
C LEU A 276 11.89 -20.21 -1.61
N TYR A 277 12.36 -19.79 -0.44
CA TYR A 277 13.24 -18.63 -0.29
C TYR A 277 14.58 -18.83 -1.01
N VAL A 278 15.22 -19.99 -0.85
CA VAL A 278 16.47 -20.32 -1.55
C VAL A 278 16.28 -20.36 -3.07
N LEU A 279 15.18 -20.95 -3.55
CA LEU A 279 14.85 -20.97 -4.97
C LEU A 279 14.66 -19.56 -5.54
N LEU A 280 13.94 -18.70 -4.81
CA LEU A 280 13.78 -17.29 -5.17
C LEU A 280 15.13 -16.57 -5.24
N LEU A 281 16.02 -16.82 -4.28
CA LEU A 281 17.36 -16.24 -4.24
C LEU A 281 18.22 -16.71 -5.42
N LEU A 282 18.19 -18.00 -5.75
CA LEU A 282 18.90 -18.55 -6.92
C LEU A 282 18.35 -18.01 -8.23
N TYR A 283 17.03 -17.85 -8.33
CA TYR A 283 16.37 -17.27 -9.50
C TYR A 283 16.76 -15.80 -9.69
N VAL A 284 16.61 -14.97 -8.66
CA VAL A 284 17.02 -13.56 -8.73
C VAL A 284 18.51 -13.46 -8.99
N GLY A 285 19.35 -14.21 -8.28
CA GLY A 285 20.80 -14.21 -8.47
C GLY A 285 21.22 -14.62 -9.88
N GLY A 286 20.57 -15.65 -10.45
CA GLY A 286 20.81 -16.10 -11.82
C GLY A 286 20.45 -15.04 -12.85
N PHE A 287 19.32 -14.34 -12.67
CA PHE A 287 18.94 -13.21 -13.52
C PHE A 287 19.99 -12.09 -13.48
N LEU A 288 20.40 -11.68 -12.28
CA LEU A 288 21.37 -10.59 -12.10
C LEU A 288 22.76 -10.96 -12.71
N VAL A 289 23.15 -12.24 -12.64
CA VAL A 289 24.36 -12.74 -13.33
C VAL A 289 24.19 -12.70 -14.85
N LEU A 290 23.02 -13.09 -15.38
CA LEU A 290 22.74 -13.03 -16.81
C LEU A 290 22.80 -11.60 -17.34
N VAL A 291 22.15 -10.65 -16.66
CA VAL A 291 22.16 -9.22 -17.00
C VAL A 291 23.58 -8.68 -16.97
N ARG A 292 24.36 -9.01 -15.93
CA ARG A 292 25.77 -8.61 -15.85
C ARG A 292 26.60 -9.15 -17.02
N ARG A 293 26.41 -10.42 -17.40
CA ARG A 293 27.11 -11.03 -18.55
C ARG A 293 26.72 -10.34 -19.86
N ARG A 294 25.44 -10.02 -20.07
CA ARG A 294 24.97 -9.27 -21.24
C ARG A 294 25.59 -7.87 -21.29
N ALA A 295 25.62 -7.15 -20.17
CA ALA A 295 26.26 -5.84 -20.09
C ALA A 295 27.76 -5.90 -20.42
N GLN A 296 28.45 -6.95 -19.97
CA GLN A 296 29.87 -7.17 -20.26
C GLN A 296 30.15 -7.60 -21.71
N ALA A 297 29.20 -8.30 -22.35
CA ALA A 297 29.33 -8.75 -23.73
C ALA A 297 29.14 -7.63 -24.77
N LEU A 298 28.66 -6.46 -24.36
CA LEU A 298 28.55 -5.31 -25.25
C LEU A 298 29.94 -4.88 -25.73
N PRO A 299 30.14 -4.69 -27.06
CA PRO A 299 31.44 -4.35 -27.63
C PRO A 299 31.98 -3.05 -27.03
N GLU A 300 33.31 -2.88 -27.01
CA GLU A 300 33.92 -1.65 -26.50
C GLU A 300 33.84 -0.54 -27.56
N GLY A 301 33.27 0.62 -27.19
CA GLY A 301 33.13 1.79 -28.06
C GLY A 301 32.60 3.00 -27.28
N ALA A 302 32.60 4.19 -27.91
CA ALA A 302 32.15 5.42 -27.25
C ALA A 302 30.67 5.33 -26.79
N ASP A 303 29.81 4.75 -27.62
CA ASP A 303 28.37 4.57 -27.33
C ASP A 303 28.09 3.37 -26.41
N SER A 304 29.06 2.46 -26.26
CA SER A 304 28.84 1.21 -25.54
C SER A 304 28.62 1.42 -24.05
N ARG A 305 29.22 2.46 -23.47
CA ARG A 305 29.03 2.80 -22.05
C ARG A 305 27.61 3.25 -21.77
N HIS A 306 27.06 4.09 -22.65
CA HIS A 306 25.69 4.57 -22.55
C HIS A 306 24.70 3.41 -22.71
N GLN A 307 24.91 2.53 -23.69
CA GLN A 307 24.11 1.32 -23.88
C GLN A 307 24.17 0.36 -22.67
N ARG A 308 25.35 0.21 -22.05
CA ARG A 308 25.51 -0.57 -20.81
C ARG A 308 24.68 0.03 -19.66
N TYR A 309 24.67 1.35 -19.53
CA TYR A 309 23.82 2.03 -18.56
C TYR A 309 22.34 1.71 -18.83
N LEU A 310 21.86 1.90 -20.06
CA LEU A 310 20.46 1.70 -20.42
C LEU A 310 20.02 0.25 -20.14
N LEU A 311 20.80 -0.73 -20.58
CA LEU A 311 20.52 -2.15 -20.35
C LEU A 311 20.47 -2.49 -18.85
N LEU A 312 21.38 -1.94 -18.05
CA LEU A 312 21.38 -2.15 -16.60
C LEU A 312 20.23 -1.41 -15.92
N HIS A 313 19.87 -0.22 -16.38
CA HIS A 313 18.78 0.56 -15.82
C HIS A 313 17.43 -0.13 -16.08
N GLU A 314 17.18 -0.51 -17.33
CA GLU A 314 15.97 -1.22 -17.77
C GLU A 314 15.80 -2.56 -17.07
N ALA A 315 16.87 -3.37 -17.00
CA ALA A 315 16.80 -4.69 -16.36
C ALA A 315 16.55 -4.64 -14.84
N HIS A 316 16.82 -3.52 -14.18
CA HIS A 316 16.61 -3.37 -12.73
C HIS A 316 15.37 -2.54 -12.38
N TYR A 317 14.74 -1.93 -13.38
CA TYR A 317 13.49 -1.21 -13.20
C TYR A 317 12.41 -2.17 -12.68
N GLY A 318 11.63 -1.73 -11.69
CA GLY A 318 10.63 -2.56 -11.02
C GLY A 318 11.18 -3.62 -10.04
N LEU A 319 12.48 -3.92 -10.01
CA LEU A 319 13.04 -4.95 -9.10
C LEU A 319 13.37 -4.42 -7.69
N GLY A 320 13.18 -3.13 -7.44
CA GLY A 320 13.52 -2.50 -6.15
C GLY A 320 12.83 -3.13 -4.93
N PHE A 321 11.62 -3.66 -5.10
CA PHE A 321 10.88 -4.33 -4.02
C PHE A 321 11.60 -5.57 -3.46
N LEU A 322 12.45 -6.23 -4.27
CA LEU A 322 13.23 -7.39 -3.84
C LEU A 322 14.19 -7.05 -2.70
N ALA A 323 14.59 -5.79 -2.54
CA ALA A 323 15.40 -5.37 -1.40
C ALA A 323 14.67 -5.55 -0.05
N TYR A 324 13.34 -5.54 -0.04
CA TYR A 324 12.54 -5.80 1.16
C TYR A 324 12.34 -7.31 1.39
N LEU A 325 12.18 -8.09 0.32
CA LEU A 325 12.01 -9.55 0.40
C LEU A 325 13.32 -10.29 0.71
N LEU A 326 14.45 -9.78 0.21
CA LEU A 326 15.77 -10.41 0.30
C LEU A 326 16.81 -9.42 0.87
N PRO A 327 16.61 -8.89 2.09
CA PRO A 327 17.34 -7.72 2.58
C PRO A 327 18.84 -7.99 2.69
N LEU A 328 19.27 -9.09 3.33
CA LEU A 328 20.68 -9.38 3.55
C LEU A 328 21.49 -9.58 2.25
N PRO A 329 21.10 -10.48 1.32
CA PRO A 329 21.88 -10.71 0.11
C PRO A 329 21.79 -9.53 -0.88
N LEU A 330 20.63 -8.87 -1.00
CA LEU A 330 20.45 -7.82 -1.99
C LEU A 330 20.87 -6.44 -1.51
N TRP A 331 21.02 -6.18 -0.20
CA TRP A 331 21.49 -4.88 0.27
C TRP A 331 22.86 -4.50 -0.30
N PHE A 332 23.83 -5.43 -0.22
CA PHE A 332 25.16 -5.24 -0.80
C PHE A 332 25.10 -5.12 -2.33
N TYR A 333 24.28 -5.95 -2.97
CA TYR A 333 24.08 -5.93 -4.41
C TYR A 333 23.57 -4.57 -4.89
N TRP A 334 22.46 -4.08 -4.33
CA TRP A 334 21.84 -2.81 -4.71
C TRP A 334 22.75 -1.61 -4.42
N ARG A 335 23.53 -1.66 -3.36
CA ARG A 335 24.56 -0.64 -3.09
C ARG A 335 25.62 -0.62 -4.20
N HIS A 336 26.16 -1.79 -4.56
CA HIS A 336 27.16 -1.90 -5.63
C HIS A 336 26.59 -1.53 -7.00
N TYR A 337 25.38 -2.00 -7.34
CA TYR A 337 24.66 -1.64 -8.56
C TYR A 337 24.49 -0.13 -8.70
N ARG A 338 23.99 0.56 -7.65
CA ARG A 338 23.80 2.02 -7.67
C ARG A 338 25.12 2.76 -7.86
N GLN A 339 26.20 2.31 -7.23
CA GLN A 339 27.52 2.90 -7.44
C GLN A 339 28.02 2.68 -8.87
N HIS A 340 27.85 1.47 -9.41
CA HIS A 340 28.31 1.14 -10.76
C HIS A 340 27.56 1.91 -11.84
N VAL A 341 26.23 2.01 -11.74
CA VAL A 341 25.40 2.76 -12.69
C VAL A 341 25.72 4.27 -12.63
N ARG A 342 25.96 4.82 -11.43
CA ARG A 342 26.46 6.20 -11.28
C ARG A 342 27.80 6.40 -11.97
N GLN A 343 28.75 5.48 -11.78
CA GLN A 343 30.05 5.54 -12.47
C GLN A 343 29.90 5.49 -13.99
N LEU A 344 28.98 4.69 -14.53
CA LEU A 344 28.72 4.63 -15.97
C LEU A 344 28.15 5.94 -16.53
N ARG A 345 27.32 6.65 -15.75
CA ARG A 345 26.72 7.93 -16.13
C ARG A 345 27.66 9.12 -15.93
N GLU A 346 28.37 9.18 -14.81
CA GLU A 346 29.16 10.37 -14.38
C GLU A 346 30.63 10.37 -14.84
N ALA A 347 31.18 9.22 -15.28
CA ALA A 347 32.56 9.20 -15.78
C ALA A 347 32.72 10.09 -17.02
N PRO A 348 33.84 10.80 -17.23
CA PRO A 348 34.01 11.65 -18.40
C PRO A 348 34.03 10.85 -19.71
N TYR A 349 33.44 11.41 -20.78
CA TYR A 349 33.59 10.90 -22.15
C TYR A 349 34.87 11.46 -22.79
N ALA A 350 35.51 10.70 -23.68
CA ALA A 350 36.60 11.22 -24.50
C ALA A 350 36.02 11.89 -25.75
N CYS A 351 36.44 13.12 -26.05
CA CYS A 351 35.97 13.83 -27.22
C CYS A 351 36.40 13.12 -28.52
N PRO A 352 35.51 12.87 -29.49
CA PRO A 352 35.87 12.20 -30.75
C PRO A 352 36.86 12.99 -31.61
N HIS A 353 36.94 14.31 -31.43
CA HIS A 353 37.81 15.17 -32.24
C HIS A 353 39.23 15.35 -31.67
N CYS A 354 39.38 15.39 -30.35
CA CYS A 354 40.66 15.73 -29.71
C CYS A 354 41.08 14.78 -28.58
N ALA A 355 40.28 13.75 -28.28
CA ALA A 355 40.47 12.79 -27.18
C ALA A 355 40.51 13.39 -25.76
N THR A 356 40.35 14.70 -25.61
CA THR A 356 40.28 15.37 -24.30
C THR A 356 39.02 14.96 -23.54
N ALA A 357 39.17 14.76 -22.23
CA ALA A 357 38.06 14.43 -21.34
C ALA A 357 37.01 15.55 -21.36
N MET A 358 35.78 15.19 -21.71
CA MET A 358 34.63 16.09 -21.73
C MET A 358 34.11 16.29 -20.31
N ARG A 359 33.49 17.44 -20.08
CA ARG A 359 32.84 17.78 -18.82
C ARG A 359 31.32 17.78 -19.03
N ARG A 360 30.58 17.15 -18.12
CA ARG A 360 29.12 17.25 -18.10
C ARG A 360 28.72 18.66 -17.66
N LEU A 361 27.83 19.29 -18.41
CA LEU A 361 27.22 20.56 -18.04
C LEU A 361 26.30 20.37 -16.83
N ALA A 362 25.95 21.47 -16.17
CA ALA A 362 24.96 21.43 -15.12
C ALA A 362 23.57 21.53 -15.74
N GLU A 363 22.56 20.94 -15.09
CA GLU A 363 21.14 20.92 -15.48
C GLU A 363 20.53 22.29 -15.80
N GLN A 364 21.12 23.38 -15.31
CA GLN A 364 20.62 24.73 -15.61
C GLN A 364 21.25 25.33 -16.87
N THR A 365 22.29 24.68 -17.41
CA THR A 365 23.16 25.21 -18.47
C THR A 365 23.19 24.32 -19.70
N ASP A 366 22.74 23.08 -19.59
CA ASP A 366 22.55 22.17 -20.72
C ASP A 366 21.31 22.50 -21.55
N ASP A 367 20.26 23.08 -20.95
CA ASP A 367 19.09 23.64 -21.65
C ASP A 367 19.46 24.48 -22.89
N ASP A 368 20.52 25.29 -22.78
CA ASP A 368 21.03 26.15 -23.87
C ASP A 368 21.57 25.35 -25.07
N HIS A 369 21.91 24.08 -24.85
CA HIS A 369 22.48 23.16 -25.82
C HIS A 369 21.49 22.11 -26.32
N LEU A 370 20.27 22.06 -25.77
CA LEU A 370 19.23 21.11 -26.16
C LEU A 370 18.36 21.66 -27.29
N ALA A 371 17.87 20.76 -28.15
CA ALA A 371 16.83 21.12 -29.09
C ALA A 371 15.52 21.41 -28.34
N LEU A 372 14.66 22.27 -28.89
CA LEU A 372 13.36 22.60 -28.28
C LEU A 372 12.49 21.37 -27.98
N SER A 373 12.61 20.30 -28.78
CA SER A 373 11.91 19.04 -28.52
C SER A 373 12.48 18.27 -27.34
N GLN A 374 13.80 18.30 -27.15
CA GLN A 374 14.50 17.61 -26.05
C GLN A 374 14.21 18.29 -24.72
N ALA A 375 14.29 19.64 -24.70
CA ALA A 375 13.88 20.42 -23.54
C ALA A 375 12.40 20.20 -23.17
N ALA A 376 11.54 19.99 -24.18
CA ALA A 376 10.14 19.63 -23.94
C ALA A 376 9.98 18.21 -23.36
N GLU A 377 10.81 17.25 -23.77
CA GLU A 377 10.86 15.87 -23.25
C GLU A 377 11.39 15.83 -21.79
N GLU A 378 12.35 16.68 -21.44
CA GLU A 378 12.82 16.87 -20.06
C GLU A 378 11.76 17.52 -19.18
N HIS A 379 11.12 18.58 -19.69
CA HIS A 379 10.10 19.30 -18.94
C HIS A 379 8.94 18.38 -18.55
N VAL A 380 8.53 17.47 -19.43
CA VAL A 380 7.48 16.47 -19.13
C VAL A 380 8.01 15.23 -18.38
N LYS A 381 9.32 15.16 -18.11
CA LYS A 381 10.01 14.04 -17.46
C LYS A 381 9.79 12.70 -18.17
N SER A 382 9.95 12.69 -19.49
CA SER A 382 9.97 11.46 -20.27
C SER A 382 11.40 10.99 -20.56
N ILE A 383 12.30 11.94 -20.83
CA ILE A 383 13.70 11.68 -21.12
C ILE A 383 14.53 12.79 -20.45
N ASP A 384 15.59 12.39 -19.76
CA ASP A 384 16.60 13.24 -19.13
C ASP A 384 17.84 13.26 -20.04
N TYR A 385 18.28 14.43 -20.54
CA TYR A 385 19.43 14.53 -21.44
C TYR A 385 20.67 15.06 -20.72
N ASP A 386 21.72 14.24 -20.58
CA ASP A 386 23.01 14.76 -20.16
C ASP A 386 23.76 15.37 -21.36
N VAL A 387 24.14 16.65 -21.27
CA VAL A 387 25.02 17.30 -22.25
C VAL A 387 26.47 17.32 -21.75
N TRP A 388 27.37 16.77 -22.55
CA TRP A 388 28.81 16.79 -22.33
C TRP A 388 29.46 17.78 -23.28
N GLN A 389 30.33 18.66 -22.78
CA GLN A 389 31.05 19.64 -23.58
C GLN A 389 32.56 19.43 -23.46
N CYS A 390 33.25 19.48 -24.60
CA CYS A 390 34.70 19.45 -24.63
C CYS A 390 35.28 20.86 -24.34
N PRO A 391 36.15 21.02 -23.32
CA PRO A 391 36.73 22.33 -23.01
C PRO A 391 37.69 22.86 -24.08
N GLN A 392 38.23 22.00 -24.94
CA GLN A 392 39.25 22.37 -25.93
C GLN A 392 38.65 22.74 -27.30
N CYS A 393 37.64 22.02 -27.76
CA CYS A 393 37.07 22.20 -29.11
C CYS A 393 35.58 22.58 -29.12
N GLN A 394 34.96 22.77 -27.94
CA GLN A 394 33.54 23.14 -27.78
C GLN A 394 32.53 22.13 -28.38
N HIS A 395 32.99 20.96 -28.84
CA HIS A 395 32.12 19.88 -29.28
C HIS A 395 31.22 19.42 -28.13
N THR A 396 29.94 19.27 -28.42
CA THR A 396 28.92 18.78 -27.49
C THR A 396 28.47 17.36 -27.84
N LEU A 397 28.25 16.54 -26.82
CA LEU A 397 27.69 15.19 -26.91
C LEU A 397 26.46 15.14 -26.01
N THR A 398 25.29 14.93 -26.58
CA THR A 398 24.01 14.86 -25.86
C THR A 398 23.58 13.39 -25.76
N LEU A 399 23.25 12.93 -24.55
CA LEU A 399 22.88 11.53 -24.28
C LEU A 399 21.51 11.46 -23.62
N ALA A 400 20.65 10.58 -24.14
CA ALA A 400 19.26 10.46 -23.71
C ALA A 400 19.08 9.35 -22.65
N TYR A 401 18.52 9.69 -21.49
CA TYR A 401 18.22 8.74 -20.42
C TYR A 401 16.69 8.69 -20.21
N PRO A 402 16.00 7.68 -20.77
CA PRO A 402 14.55 7.55 -20.63
C PRO A 402 14.13 7.28 -19.18
N GLU A 403 13.03 7.90 -18.75
CA GLU A 403 12.39 7.64 -17.46
C GLU A 403 11.39 6.48 -17.59
N LEU A 404 11.76 5.29 -17.11
CA LEU A 404 11.04 4.03 -17.35
C LEU A 404 9.67 3.91 -16.64
N GLY A 405 9.28 4.89 -15.83
CA GLY A 405 8.03 4.92 -15.06
C GLY A 405 7.08 6.06 -15.39
N THR A 406 7.28 6.74 -16.51
CA THR A 406 6.46 7.87 -16.93
C THR A 406 5.18 7.41 -17.66
N ASP A 407 4.06 8.09 -17.41
CA ASP A 407 2.81 7.88 -18.17
C ASP A 407 2.81 8.61 -19.52
N VAL A 408 3.91 9.31 -19.83
CA VAL A 408 4.08 10.07 -21.06
C VAL A 408 4.32 9.14 -22.25
N ARG A 409 3.56 9.35 -23.33
CA ARG A 409 3.63 8.55 -24.55
C ARG A 409 4.28 9.32 -25.70
N THR A 410 4.64 8.61 -26.76
CA THR A 410 5.08 9.21 -28.02
C THR A 410 3.90 9.82 -28.76
N CYS A 411 3.98 11.11 -29.11
CA CYS A 411 2.93 11.78 -29.86
C CYS A 411 2.88 11.28 -31.32
N THR A 412 1.68 10.96 -31.83
CA THR A 412 1.51 10.49 -33.22
C THR A 412 1.82 11.56 -34.27
N LYS A 413 1.66 12.85 -33.92
CA LYS A 413 1.88 13.99 -34.83
C LYS A 413 3.35 14.41 -34.92
N CYS A 414 4.01 14.70 -33.79
CA CYS A 414 5.38 15.21 -33.77
C CYS A 414 6.44 14.14 -33.45
N ARG A 415 6.04 12.92 -33.07
CA ARG A 415 6.92 11.78 -32.72
C ARG A 415 7.87 11.99 -31.53
N HIS A 416 7.66 13.06 -30.75
CA HIS A 416 8.37 13.29 -29.48
C HIS A 416 7.62 12.65 -28.31
N GLN A 417 8.35 12.22 -27.28
CA GLN A 417 7.80 11.64 -26.06
C GLN A 417 7.25 12.73 -25.13
N THR A 418 6.20 13.42 -25.58
CA THR A 418 5.62 14.57 -24.86
C THR A 418 4.10 14.50 -24.72
N LEU A 419 3.50 13.35 -25.03
CA LEU A 419 2.04 13.14 -24.95
C LEU A 419 1.64 12.80 -23.51
N GLN A 420 1.09 13.78 -22.78
CA GLN A 420 0.72 13.62 -21.37
C GLN A 420 -0.78 13.29 -21.20
N PRO A 421 -1.14 12.44 -20.23
CA PRO A 421 -2.54 12.24 -19.87
C PRO A 421 -3.16 13.53 -19.30
N ARG A 422 -4.42 13.78 -19.64
CA ARG A 422 -5.27 14.85 -19.09
C ARG A 422 -6.45 14.22 -18.37
N ALA A 423 -7.26 15.05 -17.72
CA ALA A 423 -8.50 14.60 -17.10
C ALA A 423 -9.40 13.90 -18.13
N ASP A 424 -9.90 12.73 -17.77
CA ASP A 424 -10.82 11.96 -18.60
C ASP A 424 -12.09 12.76 -18.90
N GLN A 425 -12.54 12.65 -20.15
CA GLN A 425 -13.77 13.29 -20.61
C GLN A 425 -14.90 12.26 -20.61
N VAL A 426 -15.76 12.31 -19.58
CA VAL A 426 -16.98 11.49 -19.55
C VAL A 426 -18.02 12.11 -20.47
N VAL A 427 -18.42 11.37 -21.51
CA VAL A 427 -19.44 11.83 -22.47
C VAL A 427 -20.82 11.35 -22.02
N GLU A 428 -20.91 10.08 -21.66
CA GLU A 428 -22.14 9.46 -21.17
C GLU A 428 -21.87 8.78 -19.84
N ARG A 429 -22.59 9.19 -18.80
CA ARG A 429 -22.46 8.59 -17.47
C ARG A 429 -23.14 7.23 -17.45
N ALA A 430 -22.52 6.27 -16.78
CA ALA A 430 -23.15 4.99 -16.51
C ALA A 430 -24.37 5.18 -15.59
N THR A 431 -25.42 4.41 -15.85
CA THR A 431 -26.62 4.31 -15.02
C THR A 431 -26.79 2.88 -14.52
N THR A 432 -27.82 2.62 -13.73
CA THR A 432 -28.15 1.26 -13.28
C THR A 432 -28.72 0.38 -14.41
N SER A 433 -29.28 1.00 -15.44
CA SER A 433 -29.89 0.31 -16.59
C SER A 433 -28.98 0.23 -17.82
N SER A 434 -28.05 1.17 -18.00
CA SER A 434 -27.13 1.23 -19.14
C SER A 434 -25.68 1.56 -18.74
N GLY A 435 -24.72 1.01 -19.48
CA GLY A 435 -23.32 1.45 -19.38
C GLY A 435 -23.15 2.87 -19.92
N GLY A 436 -22.07 3.52 -19.51
CA GLY A 436 -21.64 4.81 -20.03
C GLY A 436 -20.41 4.69 -20.93
N TRP A 437 -19.88 5.80 -21.39
CA TRP A 437 -18.59 5.85 -22.09
C TRP A 437 -17.96 7.24 -22.02
N GLY A 438 -16.64 7.27 -22.18
CA GLY A 438 -15.86 8.50 -22.17
C GLY A 438 -14.63 8.40 -23.07
N TYR A 439 -13.78 9.42 -23.01
CA TYR A 439 -12.47 9.46 -23.66
C TYR A 439 -11.36 9.66 -22.63
N HIS A 440 -10.32 8.84 -22.69
CA HIS A 440 -9.02 9.20 -22.16
C HIS A 440 -8.44 10.27 -23.08
N VAL A 441 -8.19 11.46 -22.52
CA VAL A 441 -7.70 12.61 -23.28
C VAL A 441 -6.21 12.74 -23.04
N PHE A 442 -5.43 12.77 -24.12
CA PHE A 442 -4.00 13.00 -24.06
C PHE A 442 -3.66 14.28 -24.82
N ARG A 443 -2.72 15.06 -24.29
CA ARG A 443 -2.29 16.30 -24.94
C ARG A 443 -0.78 16.38 -24.98
N CYS A 444 -0.25 16.59 -26.18
CA CYS A 444 1.17 16.76 -26.41
C CYS A 444 1.62 18.14 -25.91
N TYR A 445 2.61 18.17 -25.01
CA TYR A 445 3.18 19.41 -24.50
C TYR A 445 3.90 20.22 -25.60
N PHE A 446 4.61 19.54 -26.51
CA PHE A 446 5.41 20.20 -27.54
C PHE A 446 4.58 20.80 -28.68
N CYS A 447 3.73 20.00 -29.34
CA CYS A 447 2.98 20.43 -30.53
C CYS A 447 1.49 20.71 -30.29
N ASN A 448 1.04 20.60 -29.03
CA ASN A 448 -0.34 20.84 -28.62
C ASN A 448 -1.39 19.92 -29.28
N HIS A 449 -0.97 18.80 -29.88
CA HIS A 449 -1.86 17.81 -30.45
C HIS A 449 -2.64 17.08 -29.35
N GLU A 450 -3.94 16.90 -29.56
CA GLU A 450 -4.83 16.19 -28.65
C GLU A 450 -5.24 14.84 -29.28
N GLU A 451 -5.07 13.77 -28.50
CA GLU A 451 -5.45 12.40 -28.86
C GLU A 451 -6.53 11.92 -27.88
N LYS A 452 -7.52 11.18 -28.38
CA LYS A 452 -8.64 10.68 -27.57
C LYS A 452 -8.83 9.19 -27.78
N GLU A 453 -8.74 8.42 -26.70
CA GLU A 453 -8.99 6.97 -26.71
C GLU A 453 -10.33 6.71 -26.03
N ARG A 454 -11.27 6.07 -26.73
CA ARG A 454 -12.60 5.79 -26.17
C ARG A 454 -12.51 4.66 -25.14
N TYR A 455 -13.11 4.87 -23.97
CA TYR A 455 -13.31 3.82 -22.97
C TYR A 455 -14.79 3.66 -22.60
N THR A 456 -15.17 2.44 -22.24
CA THR A 456 -16.54 2.13 -21.82
C THR A 456 -16.62 2.08 -20.30
N ILE A 457 -17.62 2.75 -19.74
CA ILE A 457 -17.90 2.74 -18.31
C ILE A 457 -18.93 1.63 -18.06
N PRO A 458 -18.61 0.61 -17.27
CA PRO A 458 -19.57 -0.45 -16.97
C PRO A 458 -20.82 0.14 -16.29
N ARG A 459 -21.98 -0.49 -16.53
CA ARG A 459 -23.23 -0.10 -15.86
C ARG A 459 -23.06 -0.18 -14.34
N ILE A 460 -23.74 0.68 -13.61
CA ILE A 460 -23.74 0.64 -12.15
C ILE A 460 -24.51 -0.62 -11.74
N SER A 461 -23.83 -1.56 -11.07
CA SER A 461 -24.49 -2.78 -10.59
C SER A 461 -25.41 -2.43 -9.42
N THR A 462 -26.72 -2.63 -9.61
CA THR A 462 -27.65 -2.80 -8.49
C THR A 462 -27.55 -4.24 -8.03
N SER A 463 -27.13 -4.47 -6.79
CA SER A 463 -27.18 -5.77 -6.14
C SER A 463 -28.64 -6.21 -5.98
N SER A 464 -29.20 -6.87 -6.99
CA SER A 464 -30.47 -7.58 -6.92
C SER A 464 -30.18 -9.07 -6.71
N GLY A 465 -30.44 -9.57 -5.50
CA GLY A 465 -30.29 -10.97 -5.14
C GLY A 465 -31.04 -11.89 -6.10
N SER A 466 -30.30 -12.75 -6.79
CA SER A 466 -30.86 -13.78 -7.65
C SER A 466 -31.40 -14.93 -6.80
N SER A 467 -32.72 -15.03 -6.72
CA SER A 467 -33.46 -16.19 -6.24
C SER A 467 -33.40 -17.32 -7.27
N SER A 468 -32.70 -18.41 -6.96
CA SER A 468 -32.85 -19.71 -7.61
C SER A 468 -33.40 -20.72 -6.61
N SER A 469 -34.62 -21.19 -6.90
CA SER A 469 -35.40 -22.16 -6.15
C SER A 469 -34.85 -23.57 -6.26
N SER A 470 -34.62 -24.22 -5.11
CA SER A 470 -34.76 -25.67 -4.95
C SER A 470 -35.47 -25.95 -3.62
N SER A 471 -36.51 -26.77 -3.72
CA SER A 471 -37.51 -27.05 -2.70
C SER A 471 -37.18 -28.28 -1.85
N SER A 472 -37.78 -28.29 -0.64
CA SER A 472 -37.84 -29.31 0.42
C SER A 472 -36.72 -29.21 1.48
N SER A 473 -36.97 -29.09 2.79
CA SER A 473 -38.15 -29.40 3.60
C SER A 473 -38.14 -28.59 4.92
N SER A 474 -39.32 -28.49 5.54
CA SER A 474 -39.72 -27.58 6.62
C SER A 474 -39.23 -27.94 8.03
N SER A 475 -38.79 -26.94 8.80
CA SER A 475 -39.23 -26.71 10.21
C SER A 475 -38.75 -25.34 10.72
N THR A 476 -39.50 -24.83 11.69
CA THR A 476 -39.75 -23.44 12.10
C THR A 476 -38.64 -22.72 12.87
N SER A 477 -38.33 -21.50 12.40
CA SER A 477 -38.01 -20.24 13.08
C SER A 477 -37.52 -20.23 14.54
N SER A 478 -36.28 -19.78 14.71
CA SER A 478 -35.82 -18.93 15.83
C SER A 478 -34.68 -18.07 15.30
N SER A 479 -34.95 -16.79 15.07
CA SER A 479 -34.02 -15.79 14.55
C SER A 479 -33.15 -15.25 15.69
N GLY A 480 -31.89 -15.72 15.76
CA GLY A 480 -30.83 -15.11 16.56
C GLY A 480 -29.94 -14.27 15.66
N SER A 481 -29.96 -12.95 15.84
CA SER A 481 -29.05 -12.01 15.18
C SER A 481 -27.71 -12.01 15.92
N SER A 482 -26.78 -12.84 15.46
CA SER A 482 -25.37 -12.75 15.84
C SER A 482 -24.64 -11.92 14.79
N SER A 483 -24.37 -10.64 15.09
CA SER A 483 -23.53 -9.77 14.26
C SER A 483 -22.10 -10.32 14.26
N SER A 484 -21.80 -11.09 13.23
CA SER A 484 -20.46 -11.52 12.89
C SER A 484 -19.69 -10.34 12.31
N GLY A 485 -18.39 -10.18 12.62
CA GLY A 485 -17.66 -8.94 12.31
C GLY A 485 -16.95 -8.88 10.95
N GLY A 486 -16.75 -7.66 10.43
CA GLY A 486 -16.15 -7.33 9.13
C GLY A 486 -14.62 -7.37 9.07
N SER A 487 -14.07 -7.28 7.85
CA SER A 487 -12.63 -7.23 7.56
C SER A 487 -12.22 -5.93 6.86
N SER A 488 -11.02 -5.41 7.16
CA SER A 488 -10.50 -4.22 6.47
C SER A 488 -9.99 -4.57 5.06
N GLY A 489 -10.23 -3.66 4.11
CA GLY A 489 -9.69 -3.72 2.74
C GLY A 489 -8.42 -2.92 2.47
N GLY A 490 -7.93 -2.18 3.46
CA GLY A 490 -6.76 -1.33 3.34
C GLY A 490 -7.03 0.08 2.81
N GLY A 491 -8.31 0.46 2.65
CA GLY A 491 -8.74 1.85 2.50
C GLY A 491 -8.66 2.59 3.84
N GLY A 492 -8.02 3.75 3.84
CA GLY A 492 -7.82 4.55 5.04
C GLY A 492 -7.03 5.83 4.79
N ALA A 493 -7.30 6.87 5.57
CA ALA A 493 -6.64 8.16 5.44
C ALA A 493 -6.10 8.67 6.77
N GLY A 494 -4.94 9.32 6.69
CA GLY A 494 -4.26 9.88 7.84
C GLY A 494 -4.04 11.39 7.75
N SER A 495 -4.10 12.08 8.87
CA SER A 495 -3.76 13.50 8.96
C SER A 495 -3.03 13.82 10.25
N SER A 496 -2.23 14.88 10.20
CA SER A 496 -1.47 15.39 11.35
C SER A 496 -1.94 16.79 11.73
N TRP A 497 -1.84 17.13 13.02
CA TRP A 497 -2.19 18.46 13.52
C TRP A 497 -1.10 19.16 14.32
#